data_AF-A0ABD5V4Y0-F1
#
_entry.id   AF-A0ABD5V4Y0-F1
#
_cell.length_a   1.000
_cell.length_b   1.000
_cell.length_c   1.000
_cell.angle_alpha   90.00
_cell.angle_beta   90.00
_cell.angle_gamma   90.00
#
_symmetry.space_group_name_H-M   'P 1'
#
loop_
_entity.id
_entity.type
_entity.pdbx_description
1 polymer ?
#
loop_
_entity_poly.entity_id
_entity_poly.type
_entity_poly.pdbx_seq_one_letter_code
_entity_poly.pdbx_strand_id
1 'polypeptide(L)'
;MLDVYMQRFEHPYLLALVPIAAGLLGLSALAQSLGSYQAAGFLALYAMVAMIICTIGYGAIITLTYSTQKLQEWRIGRSGMD
;
A
#
# COMPACT_ATOMS: atom_id res chain seq x y z
N MET A 1 19.07 12.76 1.67
CA MET A 1 18.22 13.21 2.81
C MET A 1 16.75 12.83 2.62
N LEU A 2 16.24 12.84 1.38
CA LEU A 2 14.91 12.28 1.03
C LEU A 2 14.85 10.75 1.13
N ASP A 3 15.98 10.06 0.91
CA ASP A 3 16.09 8.60 1.11
C ASP A 3 15.74 8.14 2.52
N VAL A 4 16.04 8.96 3.55
CA VAL A 4 15.72 8.64 4.94
C VAL A 4 14.22 8.73 5.21
N TYR A 5 13.51 9.62 4.51
CA TYR A 5 12.05 9.69 4.57
C TYR A 5 11.40 8.59 3.76
N MET A 6 11.93 8.26 2.58
CA MET A 6 11.47 7.12 1.78
C MET A 6 11.68 5.79 2.52
N GLN A 7 12.83 5.56 3.17
CA GLN A 7 13.06 4.38 4.00
C GLN A 7 12.05 4.23 5.15
N ARG A 8 11.55 5.34 5.69
CA ARG A 8 10.55 5.32 6.78
C ARG A 8 9.13 5.08 6.26
N PHE A 9 8.82 5.46 5.02
CA PHE A 9 7.55 5.14 4.35
C PHE A 9 7.56 3.75 3.68
N GLU A 10 8.72 3.24 3.29
CA GLU A 10 8.97 1.86 2.86
C GLU A 10 8.90 0.84 4.00
N HIS A 11 8.52 1.27 5.20
CA HIS A 11 8.34 0.36 6.32
C HIS A 11 7.39 -0.79 5.90
N PRO A 12 7.74 -2.04 6.21
CA PRO A 12 7.10 -3.26 5.69
C PRO A 12 5.63 -3.40 6.08
N TYR A 13 5.06 -2.46 6.84
CA TYR A 13 3.66 -2.44 7.25
C TYR A 13 2.70 -2.41 6.06
N LEU A 14 2.98 -1.62 5.01
CA LEU A 14 2.12 -1.59 3.81
C LEU A 14 2.21 -2.88 2.99
N LEU A 15 3.40 -3.47 2.91
CA LEU A 15 3.62 -4.78 2.28
C LEU A 15 2.99 -5.92 3.08
N ALA A 16 3.02 -5.84 4.41
CA ALA A 16 2.47 -6.85 5.31
C ALA A 16 0.93 -6.89 5.28
N LEU A 17 0.28 -5.79 4.92
CA LEU A 17 -1.18 -5.74 4.79
C LEU A 17 -1.72 -6.59 3.62
N VAL A 18 -0.93 -6.78 2.56
CA VAL A 18 -1.32 -7.61 1.40
C VAL A 18 -1.50 -9.10 1.76
N PRO A 19 -0.52 -9.79 2.39
CA PRO A 19 -0.71 -11.18 2.81
C PRO A 19 -1.78 -11.31 3.91
N ILE A 20 -1.95 -10.30 4.78
CA ILE A 20 -3.06 -10.28 5.76
C ILE A 20 -4.42 -10.24 5.04
N ALA A 21 -4.57 -9.36 4.04
CA ALA A 21 -5.81 -9.28 3.25
C ALA A 21 -6.08 -10.58 2.49
N ALA A 22 -5.05 -11.20 1.91
CA ALA A 22 -5.16 -12.51 1.25
C ALA A 22 -5.59 -13.61 2.22
N GLY A 23 -5.02 -13.65 3.43
CA GLY A 23 -5.39 -14.59 4.48
C GLY A 23 -6.84 -14.41 4.94
N LEU A 24 -7.28 -13.16 5.12
CA LEU A 24 -8.67 -12.85 5.48
C LEU A 24 -9.67 -13.25 4.39
N LEU A 25 -9.32 -13.08 3.11
CA LEU A 25 -10.14 -13.57 1.99
C LEU A 25 -10.22 -15.10 1.96
N GLY A 26 -9.09 -15.79 2.18
CA GLY A 26 -9.07 -17.25 2.28
C GLY A 26 -9.95 -17.77 3.42
N LEU A 27 -9.85 -17.14 4.59
CA LEU A 27 -10.71 -17.46 5.75
C LEU A 27 -12.18 -17.13 5.48
N SER A 28 -12.47 -16.05 4.76
CA SER A 28 -13.84 -15.71 4.34
C SER A 28 -14.44 -16.78 3.43
N ALA A 29 -13.67 -17.28 2.46
CA ALA A 29 -14.10 -18.36 1.57
C ALA A 29 -14.36 -19.68 2.33
N LEU A 30 -13.50 -20.01 3.29
CA LEU A 30 -13.70 -21.17 4.18
C LEU A 30 -14.91 -21.02 5.10
N ALA A 31 -15.13 -19.83 5.67
CA ALA A 31 -16.29 -19.56 6.50
C ALA A 31 -17.60 -19.67 5.69
N GLN A 32 -17.58 -19.24 4.42
CA GLN A 32 -18.68 -19.43 3.49
C GLN A 32 -18.97 -20.90 3.20
N SER A 33 -17.94 -21.72 2.95
CA SER A 33 -18.12 -23.16 2.68
C SER A 33 -18.65 -23.94 3.89
N LEU A 34 -18.40 -23.44 5.10
CA LEU A 34 -18.93 -23.98 6.36
C LEU A 34 -20.34 -23.44 6.72
N GLY A 35 -20.95 -22.61 5.86
CA GLY A 35 -22.28 -22.05 6.08
C GLY A 35 -22.35 -20.87 7.06
N SER A 36 -21.20 -20.32 7.48
CA SER A 36 -21.12 -19.17 8.39
C SER A 36 -21.03 -17.85 7.61
N TYR A 37 -22.15 -17.42 7.05
CA TYR A 37 -22.22 -16.25 6.16
C TYR A 37 -21.91 -14.92 6.85
N GLN A 38 -22.28 -14.76 8.13
CA GLN A 38 -21.97 -13.55 8.90
C GLN A 38 -20.46 -13.39 9.11
N ALA A 39 -19.77 -14.45 9.53
CA ALA A 39 -18.32 -14.43 9.73
C ALA A 39 -17.58 -14.21 8.42
N ALA A 40 -18.03 -14.85 7.32
CA ALA A 40 -17.47 -14.65 6.00
C ALA A 40 -17.60 -13.19 5.52
N GLY A 41 -18.76 -12.56 5.71
CA GLY A 41 -18.99 -11.16 5.38
C GLY A 41 -18.09 -10.21 6.17
N PHE A 42 -17.94 -10.45 7.47
CA PHE A 42 -17.01 -9.67 8.32
C PHE A 42 -15.56 -9.80 7.85
N LEU A 43 -15.09 -11.03 7.60
CA LEU A 43 -13.72 -11.27 7.12
C LEU A 43 -13.45 -10.61 5.76
N ALA A 44 -14.43 -10.65 4.85
CA ALA A 44 -14.33 -9.99 3.55
C ALA A 44 -14.29 -8.45 3.69
N LEU A 45 -15.08 -7.87 4.59
CA LEU A 45 -15.05 -6.44 4.90
C LEU A 45 -13.67 -6.01 5.43
N TYR A 46 -13.10 -6.75 6.39
CA TYR A 46 -11.76 -6.47 6.91
C TYR A 46 -10.68 -6.59 5.82
N ALA A 47 -10.78 -7.58 4.94
CA ALA A 47 -9.85 -7.72 3.82
C ALA A 47 -9.95 -6.52 2.85
N MET A 48 -11.17 -6.06 2.55
CA MET A 48 -11.38 -4.87 1.70
C MET A 48 -10.78 -3.61 2.32
N VAL A 49 -10.98 -3.39 3.62
CA VAL A 49 -10.37 -2.24 4.33
C VAL A 49 -8.85 -2.29 4.25
N ALA A 50 -8.24 -3.46 4.48
CA ALA A 50 -6.80 -3.63 4.37
C ALA A 50 -6.29 -3.30 2.95
N MET A 51 -7.01 -3.74 1.91
CA MET A 51 -6.67 -3.43 0.51
C MET A 51 -6.80 -1.94 0.18
N ILE A 52 -7.83 -1.26 0.69
CA ILE A 52 -8.00 0.19 0.50
C ILE A 52 -6.85 0.97 1.14
N ILE A 53 -6.44 0.58 2.36
CA ILE A 53 -5.30 1.21 3.03
C ILE A 53 -4.01 0.96 2.23
N CYS A 54 -3.81 -0.27 1.73
CA CYS A 54 -2.69 -0.59 0.84
C CYS A 54 -2.65 0.30 -0.40
N THR A 55 -3.77 0.43 -1.13
CA THR A 55 -3.81 1.18 -2.39
C THR A 55 -3.56 2.67 -2.18
N ILE A 56 -4.14 3.26 -1.12
CA ILE A 56 -3.90 4.67 -0.77
C ILE A 56 -2.44 4.88 -0.36
N GLY A 57 -1.89 4.00 0.46
CA GLY A 57 -0.50 4.09 0.93
C GLY A 57 0.50 3.99 -0.24
N TYR A 58 0.34 3.01 -1.12
CA TYR A 58 1.16 2.88 -2.32
C TYR A 58 0.99 4.06 -3.28
N GLY A 59 -0.25 4.51 -3.50
CA GLY A 59 -0.52 5.68 -4.33
C GLY A 59 0.21 6.92 -3.82
N ALA A 60 0.19 7.17 -2.51
CA ALA A 60 0.89 8.29 -1.89
C ALA A 60 2.41 8.19 -2.08
N ILE A 61 3.01 7.01 -1.86
CA ILE A 61 4.45 6.78 -2.03
C ILE A 61 4.87 7.00 -3.49
N ILE A 62 4.14 6.44 -4.45
CA ILE A 62 4.42 6.62 -5.88
C ILE A 62 4.34 8.09 -6.26
N THR A 63 3.30 8.80 -5.80
CA THR A 63 3.11 10.22 -6.10
C THR A 63 4.24 11.07 -5.53
N LEU A 64 4.67 10.80 -4.29
CA LEU A 64 5.78 11.48 -3.65
C LEU A 64 7.10 11.22 -4.39
N THR A 65 7.38 9.97 -4.76
CA THR A 65 8.57 9.59 -5.53
C THR A 65 8.62 10.31 -6.87
N TYR A 66 7.49 10.33 -7.58
CA TYR A 66 7.39 11.02 -8.86
C TYR A 66 7.61 12.53 -8.72
N SER A 67 6.99 13.16 -7.73
CA SER A 67 7.15 14.60 -7.48
C SER A 67 8.59 14.99 -7.16
N THR A 68 9.29 14.14 -6.39
CA THR A 68 10.66 14.40 -5.95
C THR A 68 11.67 14.20 -7.06
N GLN A 69 11.50 13.18 -7.91
CA GLN A 69 12.30 13.01 -9.13
C GLN A 69 12.13 14.20 -10.09
N LYS A 70 10.89 14.64 -10.34
CA LYS A 70 10.62 15.79 -11.21
C LYS A 70 11.23 17.08 -10.67
N LEU A 71 11.20 17.27 -9.34
CA LEU A 71 11.87 18.40 -8.68
C LEU A 71 13.41 18.32 -8.77
N GLN A 72 13.99 17.12 -8.73
CA GLN A 72 15.43 16.93 -8.93
C GLN A 72 15.83 17.23 -10.37
N GLU A 73 15.13 16.68 -11.36
CA GLU A 73 15.37 16.95 -12.78
C GLU A 73 15.30 18.45 -13.09
N TRP A 74 14.24 19.12 -12.61
CA TRP A 74 14.08 20.56 -12.80
C TRP A 74 15.21 21.38 -12.18
N ARG A 75 15.69 20.97 -10.99
CA ARG A 75 16.79 21.65 -10.30
C ARG A 75 18.12 21.50 -11.04
N ILE A 76 18.42 20.29 -11.53
CA ILE A 76 19.64 20.00 -12.29
C ILE A 76 19.64 20.79 -13.60
N GLY A 77 18.53 20.77 -14.35
CA GLY A 77 18.38 21.54 -15.59
C GLY A 77 18.49 23.06 -15.39
N ARG A 78 18.10 23.58 -14.22
CA ARG A 78 18.28 25.01 -13.88
C ARG A 78 19.71 25.34 -13.44
N SER A 79 20.45 24.38 -12.90
CA SER A 79 21.82 24.59 -12.41
C SER A 79 22.87 24.71 -13.52
N GLY A 80 22.51 24.43 -14.77
CA GLY A 80 23.42 24.56 -15.91
C GLY A 80 24.62 23.64 -15.85
N MET A 81 24.55 22.55 -15.07
CA MET A 81 25.55 21.49 -15.04
C MET A 81 25.27 20.54 -16.21
N ASP A 82 25.53 21.01 -17.42
CA ASP A 82 25.90 20.18 -18.58
C ASP A 82 27.40 20.38 -18.84
#